data_AF-A0A1H7X5Y2-F1
#
_entry.id   AF-A0A1H7X5Y2-F1
#
_cell.length_a   1.000
_cell.length_b   1.000
_cell.length_c   1.000
_cell.angle_alpha   90.00
_cell.angle_beta   90.00
_cell.angle_gamma   90.00
#
_symmetry.space_group_name_H-M   'P 1'
#
loop_
_entity.id
_entity.type
_entity.pdbx_description
1 polymer ?
#
loop_
_entity_poly.entity_id
_entity_poly.type
_entity_poly.pdbx_seq_one_letter_code
_entity_poly.pdbx_strand_id
1 'polypeptide(L)'
;MLPSGSKRTIQETLTTIRVIDFNNIKEHEIERPDIWTCLGSPEDFDSLPNEHKDQIKFLDKKASDFLYKYFENSKFHTGPMWEPFQKKNFKYVEKISVGEDEQIIKKWLYNRGIPFSKWVYVLPNYGNGPLIMTWKMIIKNCETLFFADDVVVFDESNQWCLSYWHEDEMFFGKINTTNPEIGYEEVEVMNKMEKKYPGYKHPLKENKK
;
A
#
# COMPACT_ATOMS: atom_id res chain seq x y z
N MET A 1 -23.71 64.31 -3.98
CA MET A 1 -24.29 63.27 -3.10
C MET A 1 -24.29 61.95 -3.87
N LEU A 2 -23.40 61.03 -3.49
CA LEU A 2 -23.36 59.66 -3.98
C LEU A 2 -23.52 58.75 -2.77
N PRO A 3 -24.41 57.74 -2.78
CA PRO A 3 -24.59 56.88 -1.62
C PRO A 3 -23.53 55.79 -1.55
N SER A 4 -23.01 55.63 -0.34
CA SER A 4 -22.23 54.50 0.13
C SER A 4 -22.99 53.18 -0.03
N GLY A 5 -22.37 52.19 -0.66
CA GLY A 5 -22.93 50.85 -0.82
C GLY A 5 -21.86 49.78 -0.65
N SER A 6 -21.81 49.20 0.56
CA SER A 6 -21.45 47.82 0.88
C SER A 6 -20.15 47.24 0.28
N LYS A 7 -19.07 47.30 1.07
CA LYS A 7 -18.00 46.28 0.99
C LYS A 7 -18.59 44.95 1.49
N ARG A 8 -19.17 44.16 0.58
CA ARG A 8 -19.37 42.73 0.84
C ARG A 8 -17.99 42.07 0.85
N THR A 9 -17.53 41.74 2.03
CA THR A 9 -16.45 40.78 2.26
C THR A 9 -16.88 39.47 1.62
N ILE A 10 -16.34 39.20 0.44
CA ILE A 10 -16.38 37.86 -0.15
C ILE A 10 -15.35 37.05 0.65
N GLN A 11 -15.81 36.43 1.73
CA GLN A 11 -15.09 35.31 2.33
C GLN A 11 -15.29 34.14 1.36
N GLU A 12 -14.46 34.09 0.32
CA GLU A 12 -14.32 32.93 -0.55
C GLU A 12 -13.88 31.75 0.33
N THR A 13 -14.82 30.88 0.69
CA THR A 13 -14.52 29.54 1.18
C THR A 13 -13.89 28.77 0.03
N LEU A 14 -12.57 28.87 -0.09
CA LEU A 14 -11.76 27.92 -0.82
C LEU A 14 -11.90 26.58 -0.07
N THR A 15 -12.79 25.71 -0.56
CA THR A 15 -12.73 24.30 -0.22
C THR A 15 -11.43 23.77 -0.81
N THR A 16 -10.36 23.80 -0.02
CA THR A 16 -9.12 23.12 -0.38
C THR A 16 -9.48 21.66 -0.63
N ILE A 17 -9.44 21.21 -1.89
CA ILE A 17 -9.51 19.80 -2.21
C ILE A 17 -8.31 19.16 -1.51
N ARG A 18 -8.53 18.52 -0.35
CA ARG A 18 -7.50 17.75 0.33
C ARG A 18 -7.07 16.65 -0.62
N VAL A 19 -5.83 16.71 -1.09
CA VAL A 19 -5.20 15.64 -1.86
C VAL A 19 -5.03 14.45 -0.93
N ILE A 20 -5.37 13.24 -1.41
CA ILE A 20 -5.19 12.00 -0.63
C ILE A 20 -3.71 11.64 -0.58
N ASP A 21 -3.24 11.28 0.61
CA ASP A 21 -1.91 10.75 0.89
C ASP A 21 -1.96 9.77 2.08
N PHE A 22 -0.82 9.23 2.50
CA PHE A 22 -0.77 8.28 3.62
C PHE A 22 -1.18 8.85 4.98
N ASN A 23 -1.17 10.18 5.16
CA ASN A 23 -1.58 10.79 6.43
C ASN A 23 -3.10 10.82 6.59
N ASN A 24 -3.84 10.89 5.47
CA ASN A 24 -5.30 10.98 5.48
C ASN A 24 -6.01 9.78 4.85
N ILE A 25 -5.29 8.79 4.30
CA ILE A 25 -5.90 7.64 3.63
C ILE A 25 -6.90 6.86 4.50
N LYS A 26 -6.68 6.80 5.83
CA LYS A 26 -7.62 6.13 6.76
C LYS A 26 -8.93 6.91 6.97
N GLU A 27 -8.98 8.20 6.63
CA GLU A 27 -10.21 9.00 6.62
C GLU A 27 -11.15 8.59 5.46
N HIS A 28 -10.63 7.80 4.49
CA HIS A 28 -11.35 7.28 3.33
C HIS A 28 -11.80 5.82 3.52
N GLU A 29 -11.93 5.39 4.77
CA GLU A 29 -12.52 4.10 5.11
C GLU A 29 -14.00 4.06 4.72
N ILE A 30 -14.41 2.93 4.15
CA ILE A 30 -15.81 2.61 3.87
C ILE A 30 -16.22 1.39 4.70
N GLU A 31 -17.53 1.22 4.85
CA GLU A 31 -18.06 -0.06 5.32
C GLU A 31 -17.60 -1.20 4.41
N ARG A 32 -17.52 -2.42 4.96
CA ARG A 32 -17.22 -3.62 4.18
C ARG A 32 -18.15 -3.66 2.95
N PRO A 33 -17.60 -3.79 1.73
CA PRO A 33 -18.43 -3.87 0.54
C PRO A 33 -19.11 -5.24 0.42
N ASP A 34 -20.31 -5.28 -0.16
CA ASP A 34 -21.09 -6.50 -0.37
C ASP A 34 -20.69 -7.23 -1.66
N ILE A 35 -19.38 -7.48 -1.81
CA ILE A 35 -18.75 -8.11 -2.96
C ILE A 35 -17.59 -8.98 -2.46
N TRP A 36 -17.14 -9.91 -3.30
CA TRP A 36 -15.94 -10.71 -3.03
C TRP A 36 -14.70 -9.81 -2.89
N THR A 37 -13.80 -10.07 -1.96
CA THR A 37 -12.54 -9.30 -1.83
C THR A 37 -11.34 -10.25 -1.74
N CYS A 38 -10.13 -9.72 -1.58
CA CYS A 38 -8.96 -10.57 -1.27
C CYS A 38 -9.05 -11.24 0.12
N LEU A 39 -10.13 -11.00 0.87
CA LEU A 39 -10.47 -11.68 2.12
C LEU A 39 -11.63 -12.68 1.97
N GLY A 40 -12.04 -13.00 0.74
CA GLY A 40 -13.14 -13.92 0.47
C GLY A 40 -14.49 -13.23 0.28
N SER A 41 -15.56 -13.97 0.53
CA SER A 41 -16.94 -13.49 0.46
C SER A 41 -17.30 -12.51 1.60
N PRO A 42 -18.38 -11.72 1.46
CA PRO A 42 -18.99 -10.99 2.57
C PRO A 42 -19.15 -11.82 3.84
N GLU A 43 -19.64 -13.05 3.71
CA GLU A 43 -19.88 -13.98 4.82
C GLU A 43 -18.58 -14.41 5.50
N ASP A 44 -17.52 -14.67 4.72
CA ASP A 44 -16.21 -15.03 5.26
C ASP A 44 -15.68 -13.90 6.16
N PHE A 45 -15.75 -12.65 5.69
CA PHE A 45 -15.37 -11.50 6.52
C PHE A 45 -16.28 -11.33 7.72
N ASP A 46 -17.60 -11.45 7.54
CA ASP A 46 -18.57 -11.25 8.62
C ASP A 46 -18.45 -12.33 9.71
N SER A 47 -17.86 -13.49 9.39
CA SER A 47 -17.52 -14.54 10.36
C SER A 47 -16.30 -14.20 11.24
N LEU A 48 -15.48 -13.22 10.85
CA LEU A 48 -14.29 -12.85 11.62
C LEU A 48 -14.66 -12.26 13.00
N PRO A 49 -13.84 -12.54 14.05
CA PRO A 49 -13.97 -11.84 15.33
C PRO A 49 -13.90 -10.32 15.17
N ASN A 50 -14.64 -9.57 15.99
CA ASN A 50 -14.63 -8.10 15.93
C ASN A 50 -13.22 -7.52 16.11
N GLU A 51 -12.41 -8.11 17.00
CA GLU A 51 -11.00 -7.72 17.20
C GLU A 51 -10.12 -7.90 15.95
N HIS A 52 -10.50 -8.75 15.01
CA HIS A 52 -9.85 -8.92 13.71
C HIS A 52 -10.37 -7.88 12.72
N LYS A 53 -11.69 -7.67 12.68
CA LYS A 53 -12.33 -6.67 11.81
C LYS A 53 -11.82 -5.25 12.09
N ASP A 54 -11.61 -4.90 13.36
CA ASP A 54 -11.04 -3.59 13.77
C ASP A 54 -9.63 -3.32 13.23
N GLN A 55 -8.95 -4.36 12.73
CA GLN A 55 -7.61 -4.29 12.17
C GLN A 55 -7.59 -4.35 10.63
N ILE A 56 -8.75 -4.22 9.98
CA ILE A 56 -8.93 -4.21 8.52
C ILE A 56 -9.81 -3.01 8.14
N LYS A 57 -9.40 -2.27 7.11
CA LYS A 57 -10.12 -1.10 6.60
C LYS A 57 -10.28 -1.22 5.10
N PHE A 58 -11.53 -1.23 4.64
CA PHE A 58 -11.85 -1.10 3.22
C PHE A 58 -11.77 0.36 2.81
N LEU A 59 -11.36 0.63 1.58
CA LEU A 59 -11.10 1.98 1.10
C LEU A 59 -12.10 2.40 0.03
N ASP A 60 -12.47 3.68 0.06
CA ASP A 60 -13.21 4.29 -1.04
C ASP A 60 -12.38 4.30 -2.34
N LYS A 61 -13.08 4.51 -3.47
CA LYS A 61 -12.44 4.55 -4.78
C LYS A 61 -11.28 5.57 -4.87
N LYS A 62 -11.36 6.71 -4.18
CA LYS A 62 -10.33 7.75 -4.30
C LYS A 62 -9.03 7.30 -3.62
N ALA A 63 -9.13 6.68 -2.44
CA ALA A 63 -8.00 6.09 -1.74
C ALA A 63 -7.45 4.87 -2.50
N SER A 64 -8.32 4.05 -3.10
CA SER A 64 -7.91 2.97 -4.00
C SER A 64 -7.09 3.48 -5.19
N ASP A 65 -7.61 4.49 -5.89
CA ASP A 65 -6.94 5.11 -7.05
C ASP A 65 -5.58 5.72 -6.64
N PHE A 66 -5.48 6.29 -5.43
CA PHE A 66 -4.22 6.79 -4.89
C PHE A 66 -3.21 5.66 -4.69
N LEU A 67 -3.59 4.54 -4.04
CA LEU A 67 -2.67 3.43 -3.77
C LEU A 67 -2.16 2.75 -5.04
N TYR A 68 -3.02 2.48 -6.02
CA TYR A 68 -2.59 1.88 -7.28
C TYR A 68 -1.65 2.82 -8.04
N LYS A 69 -2.02 4.10 -8.19
CA LYS A 69 -1.13 5.09 -8.82
C LYS A 69 0.18 5.22 -8.09
N TYR A 70 0.15 5.19 -6.76
CA TYR A 70 1.36 5.24 -5.96
C TYR A 70 2.27 4.04 -6.28
N PHE A 71 1.70 2.83 -6.23
CA PHE A 71 2.41 1.58 -6.49
C PHE A 71 3.00 1.51 -7.90
N GLU A 72 2.23 1.88 -8.92
CA GLU A 72 2.69 1.94 -10.32
C GLU A 72 3.94 2.81 -10.49
N ASN A 73 4.08 3.84 -9.65
CA ASN A 73 5.18 4.79 -9.75
C ASN A 73 6.30 4.58 -8.72
N SER A 74 6.12 3.71 -7.71
CA SER A 74 7.06 3.55 -6.60
C SER A 74 8.24 2.63 -6.92
N LYS A 75 8.33 2.10 -8.15
CA LYS A 75 9.33 1.12 -8.60
C LYS A 75 9.42 -0.13 -7.70
N PHE A 76 8.36 -0.46 -6.96
CA PHE A 76 8.32 -1.71 -6.20
C PHE A 76 8.28 -2.92 -7.11
N HIS A 77 7.65 -2.80 -8.27
CA HIS A 77 7.59 -3.85 -9.28
C HIS A 77 8.34 -3.37 -10.51
N THR A 78 9.51 -3.95 -10.76
CA THR A 78 10.37 -3.53 -11.90
C THR A 78 10.66 -4.65 -12.87
N GLY A 79 10.20 -5.87 -12.57
CA GLY A 79 10.28 -7.02 -13.46
C GLY A 79 8.90 -7.55 -13.84
N PRO A 80 8.87 -8.70 -14.52
CA PRO A 80 7.64 -9.47 -14.72
C PRO A 80 7.19 -10.14 -13.41
N MET A 81 5.93 -10.62 -13.36
CA MET A 81 5.32 -11.20 -12.13
C MET A 81 6.13 -12.37 -11.52
N TRP A 82 6.79 -13.19 -12.35
CA TRP A 82 7.63 -14.32 -11.91
C TRP A 82 9.02 -13.90 -11.42
N GLU A 83 9.39 -12.63 -11.56
CA GLU A 83 10.61 -12.02 -11.02
C GLU A 83 10.37 -10.53 -10.74
N PRO A 84 9.50 -10.19 -9.76
CA PRO A 84 8.93 -8.85 -9.64
C PRO A 84 9.97 -7.79 -9.27
N PHE A 85 11.09 -8.22 -8.68
CA PHE A 85 12.15 -7.40 -8.14
C PHE A 85 13.44 -7.55 -8.96
N GLN A 86 13.60 -6.76 -10.03
CA GLN A 86 14.83 -6.79 -10.81
C GLN A 86 16.04 -6.23 -10.04
N LYS A 87 17.20 -6.85 -10.26
CA LYS A 87 18.47 -6.47 -9.63
C LYS A 87 18.87 -5.06 -10.04
N LYS A 88 18.78 -4.13 -9.07
CA LYS A 88 19.36 -2.76 -8.98
C LYS A 88 18.58 -1.92 -7.97
N ASN A 89 17.26 -2.15 -7.87
CA ASN A 89 16.36 -1.44 -6.95
C ASN A 89 16.21 -2.15 -5.60
N PHE A 90 16.50 -3.46 -5.55
CA PHE A 90 16.41 -4.28 -4.36
C PHE A 90 17.77 -4.79 -3.93
N LYS A 91 18.08 -4.66 -2.63
CA LYS A 91 19.32 -5.13 -2.01
C LYS A 91 19.24 -6.62 -1.65
N TYR A 92 18.05 -7.05 -1.22
CA TYR A 92 17.75 -8.42 -0.84
C TYR A 92 16.42 -8.83 -1.42
N VAL A 93 16.38 -9.97 -2.09
CA VAL A 93 15.16 -10.61 -2.57
C VAL A 93 15.17 -12.02 -2.01
N GLU A 94 14.16 -12.33 -1.20
CA GLU A 94 13.89 -13.68 -0.71
C GLU A 94 12.68 -14.22 -1.45
N LYS A 95 12.67 -15.53 -1.72
CA LYS A 95 11.58 -16.23 -2.39
C LYS A 95 11.19 -17.47 -1.60
N ILE A 96 9.91 -17.79 -1.58
CA ILE A 96 9.38 -19.06 -1.08
C ILE A 96 8.34 -19.59 -2.07
N SER A 97 8.28 -20.92 -2.21
CA SER A 97 7.14 -21.57 -2.86
C SER A 97 6.03 -21.73 -1.83
N VAL A 98 4.86 -21.24 -2.22
CA VAL A 98 3.64 -21.14 -1.42
C VAL A 98 2.85 -22.41 -1.66
N GLY A 99 3.36 -23.55 -1.18
CA GLY A 99 2.59 -24.80 -1.22
C GLY A 99 1.38 -24.77 -0.29
N GLU A 100 0.65 -25.88 -0.19
CA GLU A 100 -0.59 -26.00 0.60
C GLU A 100 -0.41 -25.84 2.13
N ASP A 101 0.81 -25.77 2.66
CA ASP A 101 1.06 -25.65 4.10
C ASP A 101 1.06 -24.19 4.57
N GLU A 102 -0.11 -23.75 5.03
CA GLU A 102 -0.33 -22.43 5.64
C GLU A 102 0.69 -22.09 6.75
N GLN A 103 1.15 -23.08 7.53
CA GLN A 103 2.08 -22.84 8.65
C GLN A 103 3.46 -22.41 8.15
N ILE A 104 3.88 -22.90 6.98
CA ILE A 104 5.13 -22.48 6.35
C ILE A 104 5.06 -21.01 5.97
N ILE A 105 3.94 -20.59 5.35
CA ILE A 105 3.70 -19.20 4.93
C ILE A 105 3.67 -18.29 6.17
N LYS A 106 2.89 -18.66 7.20
CA LYS A 106 2.81 -17.92 8.47
C LYS A 106 4.17 -17.72 9.11
N LYS A 107 4.98 -18.78 9.19
CA LYS A 107 6.33 -18.72 9.76
C LYS A 107 7.26 -17.85 8.93
N TRP A 108 7.17 -17.93 7.60
CA TRP A 108 7.98 -17.11 6.71
C TRP A 108 7.64 -15.62 6.82
N LEU A 109 6.35 -15.27 6.86
CA LEU A 109 5.86 -13.91 7.09
C LEU A 109 6.22 -13.37 8.49
N TYR A 110 6.11 -14.22 9.53
CA TYR A 110 6.53 -13.88 10.90
C TYR A 110 8.01 -13.47 10.95
N ASN A 111 8.87 -14.19 10.23
CA ASN A 111 10.30 -13.95 10.18
C ASN A 111 10.71 -12.68 9.41
N ARG A 112 9.77 -11.91 8.85
CA ARG A 112 10.10 -10.61 8.23
C ARG A 112 10.47 -9.53 9.26
N GLY A 113 10.11 -9.74 10.54
CA GLY A 113 10.42 -8.79 11.61
C GLY A 113 9.59 -7.50 11.55
N ILE A 114 8.48 -7.51 10.81
CA ILE A 114 7.53 -6.39 10.76
C ILE A 114 6.65 -6.44 12.02
N PRO A 115 6.49 -5.33 12.77
CA PRO A 115 5.65 -5.31 13.96
C PRO A 115 4.20 -5.70 13.66
N PHE A 116 3.59 -6.54 14.49
CA PHE A 116 2.20 -6.97 14.31
C PHE A 116 1.18 -5.83 14.26
N SER A 117 1.44 -4.72 14.95
CA SER A 117 0.60 -3.52 14.95
C SER A 117 0.83 -2.61 13.74
N LYS A 118 1.84 -2.87 12.90
CA LYS A 118 2.13 -2.06 11.72
C LYS A 118 1.01 -2.21 10.72
N TRP A 119 0.42 -1.08 10.32
CA TRP A 119 -0.53 -1.03 9.22
C TRP A 119 0.22 -1.09 7.89
N VAL A 120 -0.30 -1.89 6.98
CA VAL A 120 0.23 -2.12 5.63
C VAL A 120 -0.89 -2.02 4.60
N TYR A 121 -0.53 -1.77 3.35
CA TYR A 121 -1.43 -1.66 2.22
C TYR A 121 -1.42 -2.97 1.43
N VAL A 122 -2.60 -3.48 1.10
CA VAL A 122 -2.78 -4.72 0.33
C VAL A 122 -3.43 -4.37 -1.00
N LEU A 123 -2.74 -4.67 -2.10
CA LEU A 123 -3.14 -4.36 -3.46
C LEU A 123 -3.28 -5.67 -4.24
N PRO A 124 -4.50 -6.22 -4.37
CA PRO A 124 -4.77 -7.31 -5.30
C PRO A 124 -4.74 -6.78 -6.75
N ASN A 125 -4.26 -7.60 -7.69
CA ASN A 125 -4.09 -7.25 -9.11
C ASN A 125 -5.45 -7.10 -9.85
N TYR A 126 -6.48 -7.83 -9.41
CA TYR A 126 -7.83 -7.80 -10.02
C TYR A 126 -8.99 -7.69 -9.00
N GLY A 127 -8.69 -7.49 -7.72
CA GLY A 127 -9.67 -7.51 -6.64
C GLY A 127 -10.43 -6.19 -6.46
N ASN A 128 -11.61 -6.31 -5.84
CA ASN A 128 -12.59 -5.27 -5.49
C ASN A 128 -12.09 -4.18 -4.50
N GLY A 129 -10.99 -3.53 -4.84
CA GLY A 129 -10.38 -2.44 -4.10
C GLY A 129 -9.27 -2.90 -3.13
N PRO A 130 -8.17 -2.13 -3.02
CA PRO A 130 -7.16 -2.33 -2.01
C PRO A 130 -7.74 -2.02 -0.63
N LEU A 131 -7.11 -2.59 0.38
CA LEU A 131 -7.46 -2.40 1.78
C LEU A 131 -6.22 -2.08 2.61
N ILE A 132 -6.44 -1.63 3.83
CA ILE A 132 -5.39 -1.44 4.83
C ILE A 132 -5.63 -2.46 5.93
N MET A 133 -4.60 -3.18 6.34
CA MET A 133 -4.70 -4.04 7.50
C MET A 133 -3.42 -4.06 8.32
N THR A 134 -3.46 -4.58 9.53
CA THR A 134 -2.23 -4.77 10.31
C THR A 134 -1.44 -5.97 9.80
N TRP A 135 -0.11 -5.98 10.04
CA TRP A 135 0.73 -7.12 9.69
C TRP A 135 0.29 -8.42 10.38
N LYS A 136 -0.30 -8.32 11.58
CA LYS A 136 -0.96 -9.45 12.25
C LYS A 136 -2.04 -10.07 11.37
N MET A 137 -2.84 -9.25 10.70
CA MET A 137 -3.93 -9.71 9.84
C MET A 137 -3.42 -10.30 8.52
N ILE A 138 -2.29 -9.84 8.00
CA ILE A 138 -1.62 -10.49 6.85
C ILE A 138 -1.26 -11.94 7.20
N ILE A 139 -0.64 -12.15 8.36
CA ILE A 139 -0.24 -13.50 8.81
C ILE A 139 -1.47 -14.37 9.11
N LYS A 140 -2.51 -13.80 9.73
CA LYS A 140 -3.71 -14.57 10.11
C LYS A 140 -4.56 -15.01 8.92
N ASN A 141 -4.60 -14.22 7.85
CA ASN A 141 -5.42 -14.50 6.66
C ASN A 141 -4.56 -14.85 5.45
N CYS A 142 -3.33 -15.34 5.65
CA CYS A 142 -2.40 -15.55 4.55
C CYS A 142 -2.92 -16.57 3.53
N GLU A 143 -3.67 -17.59 3.97
CA GLU A 143 -4.31 -18.54 3.06
C GLU A 143 -5.29 -17.82 2.13
N THR A 144 -6.25 -17.08 2.69
CA THR A 144 -7.24 -16.35 1.89
C THR A 144 -6.63 -15.25 1.01
N LEU A 145 -5.61 -14.56 1.52
CA LEU A 145 -4.92 -13.47 0.81
C LEU A 145 -4.07 -13.97 -0.36
N PHE A 146 -3.44 -15.15 -0.22
CA PHE A 146 -2.44 -15.66 -1.16
C PHE A 146 -2.89 -16.99 -1.78
N PHE A 147 -4.11 -17.00 -2.32
CA PHE A 147 -4.72 -18.19 -2.91
C PHE A 147 -5.11 -18.03 -4.38
N ALA A 148 -5.74 -16.90 -4.76
CA ALA A 148 -6.40 -16.79 -6.06
C ALA A 148 -5.76 -15.79 -7.02
N ASP A 149 -5.39 -14.61 -6.54
CA ASP A 149 -4.91 -13.50 -7.36
C ASP A 149 -3.51 -13.07 -6.94
N ASP A 150 -2.81 -12.37 -7.84
CA ASP A 150 -1.56 -11.71 -7.46
C ASP A 150 -1.86 -10.63 -6.42
N VAL A 151 -1.04 -10.58 -5.37
CA VAL A 151 -1.18 -9.63 -4.28
C VAL A 151 0.13 -8.97 -3.97
N VAL A 152 0.09 -7.65 -3.85
CA VAL A 152 1.23 -6.86 -3.40
C VAL A 152 0.93 -6.27 -2.03
N VAL A 153 1.89 -6.37 -1.11
CA VAL A 153 1.82 -5.76 0.22
C VAL A 153 3.03 -4.86 0.45
N PHE A 154 2.81 -3.65 0.93
CA PHE A 154 3.85 -2.69 1.27
C PHE A 154 3.40 -1.73 2.38
N ASP A 155 4.29 -0.85 2.82
CA ASP A 155 3.97 0.23 3.76
C ASP A 155 4.52 1.58 3.28
N GLU A 156 4.20 2.64 4.01
CA GLU A 156 4.59 4.02 3.69
C GLU A 156 6.09 4.28 3.84
N SER A 157 6.86 3.34 4.40
CA SER A 157 8.32 3.49 4.55
C SER A 157 9.06 3.34 3.22
N ASN A 158 8.43 2.69 2.24
CA ASN A 158 9.03 2.33 0.95
C ASN A 158 10.38 1.60 1.10
N GLN A 159 10.54 0.80 2.16
CA GLN A 159 11.78 0.02 2.38
C GLN A 159 11.68 -1.41 1.90
N TRP A 160 10.46 -1.91 1.67
CA TRP A 160 10.21 -3.30 1.33
C TRP A 160 8.92 -3.45 0.54
N CYS A 161 8.81 -4.58 -0.18
CA CYS A 161 7.62 -5.01 -0.87
C CYS A 161 7.50 -6.53 -0.76
N LEU A 162 6.30 -7.00 -0.46
CA LEU A 162 5.90 -8.40 -0.58
C LEU A 162 5.09 -8.54 -1.87
N SER A 163 5.39 -9.54 -2.68
CA SER A 163 4.64 -9.85 -3.89
C SER A 163 4.31 -11.33 -3.87
N TYR A 164 3.04 -11.66 -4.02
CA TYR A 164 2.56 -13.01 -4.30
C TYR A 164 2.15 -13.08 -5.76
N TRP A 165 2.63 -14.12 -6.44
CA TRP A 165 2.28 -14.48 -7.80
C TRP A 165 1.46 -15.77 -7.73
N HIS A 166 0.30 -15.78 -8.39
CA HIS A 166 -0.71 -16.84 -8.31
C HIS A 166 -0.25 -18.24 -8.80
N GLU A 167 0.99 -18.38 -9.28
CA GLU A 167 1.65 -19.67 -9.54
C GLU A 167 2.43 -20.17 -8.30
N ASP A 168 1.87 -19.97 -7.11
CA ASP A 168 2.42 -20.44 -5.83
C ASP A 168 3.83 -19.93 -5.51
N GLU A 169 4.12 -18.67 -5.85
CA GLU A 169 5.41 -18.04 -5.53
C GLU A 169 5.24 -16.73 -4.79
N MET A 170 6.00 -16.56 -3.72
CA MET A 170 6.01 -15.35 -2.92
C MET A 170 7.41 -14.79 -2.79
N PHE A 171 7.53 -13.48 -3.01
CA PHE A 171 8.77 -12.74 -3.06
C PHE A 171 8.74 -11.64 -2.00
N PHE A 172 9.83 -11.49 -1.25
CA PHE A 172 10.02 -10.36 -0.34
C PHE A 172 11.28 -9.59 -0.73
N GLY A 173 11.08 -8.37 -1.21
CA GLY A 173 12.15 -7.47 -1.61
C GLY A 173 12.39 -6.41 -0.55
N LYS A 174 13.66 -6.18 -0.18
CA LYS A 174 14.10 -4.99 0.56
C LYS A 174 14.80 -4.04 -0.39
N ILE A 175 14.34 -2.79 -0.47
CA ILE A 175 14.88 -1.78 -1.37
C ILE A 175 16.32 -1.45 -1.00
N ASN A 176 17.15 -1.24 -2.02
CA ASN A 176 18.52 -0.76 -1.84
C ASN A 176 18.55 0.75 -1.64
N THR A 177 18.47 1.20 -0.39
CA THR A 177 18.56 2.63 -0.07
C THR A 177 19.95 3.25 -0.22
N THR A 178 20.95 2.46 -0.63
CA THR A 178 22.37 2.84 -0.65
C THR A 178 23.00 2.90 -2.04
N ASN A 179 22.23 2.72 -3.13
CA ASN A 179 22.76 2.80 -4.50
C ASN A 179 22.78 4.26 -5.02
N PRO A 180 23.96 4.89 -5.20
CA PRO A 180 24.06 6.29 -5.62
C PRO A 180 23.86 6.53 -7.13
N GLU A 181 23.85 5.49 -7.97
CA GLU A 181 23.55 5.62 -9.41
C GLU A 181 22.06 5.86 -9.71
N ILE A 182 21.22 5.76 -8.69
CA ILE A 182 19.80 6.08 -8.70
C ILE A 182 19.58 7.63 -8.75
N GLY A 183 20.63 8.41 -9.00
CA GLY A 183 20.82 9.76 -8.44
C GLY A 183 20.31 10.99 -9.18
N TYR A 184 19.79 10.92 -10.41
CA TYR A 184 19.41 12.15 -11.15
C TYR A 184 18.00 12.16 -11.75
N GLU A 185 17.61 11.14 -12.53
CA GLU A 185 16.23 11.05 -13.04
C GLU A 185 15.22 10.84 -11.91
N GLU A 186 15.62 10.13 -10.86
CA GLU A 186 14.72 9.88 -9.73
C GLU A 186 14.52 11.07 -8.83
N VAL A 187 15.50 11.98 -8.69
CA VAL A 187 15.30 13.21 -7.91
C VAL A 187 14.19 14.06 -8.54
N GLU A 188 14.06 14.04 -9.86
CA GLU A 188 13.00 14.77 -10.56
C GLU A 188 11.65 14.08 -10.41
N VAL A 189 11.58 12.74 -10.49
CA VAL A 189 10.37 11.96 -10.21
C VAL A 189 9.96 12.13 -8.74
N MET A 190 10.90 12.08 -7.80
CA MET A 190 10.70 12.32 -6.37
C MET A 190 10.15 13.71 -6.10
N ASN A 191 10.75 14.74 -6.71
CA ASN A 191 10.27 16.12 -6.55
C ASN A 191 8.88 16.30 -7.17
N LYS A 192 8.59 15.62 -8.29
CA LYS A 192 7.23 15.57 -8.86
C LYS A 192 6.25 14.86 -7.92
N MET A 193 6.68 13.78 -7.27
CA MET A 193 5.87 13.03 -6.31
C MET A 193 5.61 13.78 -5.02
N GLU A 194 6.61 14.39 -4.40
CA GLU A 194 6.45 15.24 -3.22
C GLU A 194 5.55 16.45 -3.52
N LYS A 195 5.67 17.01 -4.73
CA LYS A 195 4.79 18.11 -5.18
C LYS A 195 3.37 17.65 -5.45
N LYS A 196 3.18 16.41 -5.90
CA LYS A 196 1.87 15.82 -6.24
C LYS A 196 1.15 15.22 -5.03
N TYR A 197 1.90 14.71 -4.05
CA TYR A 197 1.41 14.01 -2.86
C TYR A 197 2.09 14.58 -1.61
N PRO A 198 1.46 15.55 -0.91
CA PRO A 198 2.05 16.33 0.20
C PRO A 198 2.50 15.55 1.45
N GLY A 199 2.44 14.21 1.46
CA GLY A 199 2.90 13.33 2.53
C GLY A 199 3.93 12.28 2.09
N TYR A 200 4.34 12.26 0.83
CA TYR A 200 5.34 11.33 0.33
C TYR A 200 6.72 11.63 0.91
N LYS A 201 7.36 10.63 1.52
CA LYS A 201 8.76 10.70 1.96
C LYS A 201 9.57 9.64 1.24
N HIS A 202 10.55 10.07 0.47
CA HIS A 202 11.37 9.15 -0.30
C HIS A 202 12.48 8.50 0.57
N PRO A 203 12.62 7.17 0.60
CA PRO A 203 13.69 6.42 1.27
C PRO A 203 15.11 6.97 1.09
N LEU A 204 15.42 7.35 -0.15
CA LEU A 204 16.75 7.83 -0.55
C LEU A 204 17.05 9.27 -0.09
N LYS A 205 16.05 10.03 0.36
CA LYS A 205 16.26 11.36 0.93
C LYS A 205 16.53 11.33 2.44
N GLU A 206 16.02 10.32 3.15
CA GLU A 206 16.19 10.21 4.62
C GLU A 206 17.57 9.64 5.03
N ASN A 207 18.23 8.86 4.16
CA ASN A 207 19.52 8.23 4.45
C ASN A 207 20.75 9.11 4.13
N LYS A 208 20.57 10.42 3.91
CA LYS A 208 21.67 11.39 3.83
C LYS A 208 21.92 12.01 5.20
N LYS A 209 22.47 11.24 6.14
CA LYS A 209 23.08 11.76 7.38
C LYS A 209 24.43 11.11 7.60
#